data_AF-A0A6M0RY94-F1
#
_entry.id   AF-A0A6M0RY94-F1
#
_cell.length_a   1.000
_cell.length_b   1.000
_cell.length_c   1.000
_cell.angle_alpha   90.00
_cell.angle_beta   90.00
_cell.angle_gamma   90.00
#
_symmetry.space_group_name_H-M   'P 1'
#
loop_
_entity.id
_entity.type
_entity.pdbx_description
1 polymer ?
#
loop_
_entity_poly.entity_id
_entity_poly.type
_entity_poly.pdbx_seq_one_letter_code
_entity_poly.pdbx_strand_id
1 'polypeptide(L)'
;MSSIGLLNEKPLHASLKTWYAQPGDRFEVAVDGFVIDIVRDDLLLEIQTGNFSAVKSKLINLARSHRIRLIYPIAQEKWIVKLDEAKGSYGSRRKSPKRGRVEDLFREMVSLPQLVSSPNFSLEVLMIQEEEVRRFEGKRRWRKRGWRTEERRLLDVVGQRRFEGPADWLVFLPEGLESFTTKDLAEARDIRRELAQKIAYFLRKASLIKLIGKQGRANLYTISGT
;
A
#
# COMPACT_ATOMS: atom_id res chain seq x y z
N MET A 1 -25.41 -15.07 17.44
CA MET A 1 -25.08 -13.62 17.46
C MET A 1 -24.49 -13.28 16.11
N SER A 2 -25.05 -12.26 15.47
CA SER A 2 -25.13 -12.14 14.00
C SER A 2 -23.80 -11.79 13.34
N SER A 3 -23.32 -12.72 12.51
CA SER A 3 -22.22 -12.58 11.55
C SER A 3 -22.59 -11.53 10.49
N ILE A 4 -22.05 -10.31 10.62
CA ILE A 4 -22.28 -9.21 9.67
C ILE A 4 -21.00 -8.90 8.84
N GLY A 5 -19.85 -9.53 9.12
CA GLY A 5 -18.58 -9.29 8.41
C GLY A 5 -18.17 -10.31 7.33
N LEU A 6 -18.63 -11.56 7.41
CA LEU A 6 -18.05 -12.68 6.63
C LEU A 6 -18.47 -12.77 5.15
N LEU A 7 -19.41 -11.95 4.67
CA LEU A 7 -20.01 -12.17 3.35
C LEU A 7 -19.31 -11.45 2.17
N ASN A 8 -18.28 -10.62 2.39
CA ASN A 8 -17.59 -9.91 1.30
C ASN A 8 -16.09 -9.65 1.52
N GLU A 9 -15.48 -10.20 2.58
CA GLU A 9 -14.04 -10.06 2.80
C GLU A 9 -13.26 -10.74 1.65
N LYS A 10 -12.31 -10.01 1.07
CA LYS A 10 -11.54 -10.53 -0.07
C LYS A 10 -10.52 -11.56 0.42
N PRO A 11 -10.28 -12.66 -0.32
CA PRO A 11 -9.39 -13.74 0.15
C PRO A 11 -8.00 -13.28 0.59
N LEU A 12 -7.36 -12.38 -0.16
CA LEU A 12 -6.07 -11.82 0.23
C LEU A 12 -6.12 -11.10 1.59
N HIS A 13 -7.18 -10.34 1.86
CA HIS A 13 -7.33 -9.60 3.11
C HIS A 13 -7.50 -10.57 4.28
N ALA A 14 -8.39 -11.57 4.15
CA ALA A 14 -8.56 -12.64 5.13
C ALA A 14 -7.26 -13.41 5.42
N SER A 15 -6.50 -13.79 4.38
CA SER A 15 -5.22 -14.48 4.54
C SER A 15 -4.18 -13.62 5.25
N LEU A 16 -4.10 -12.32 4.95
CA LEU A 16 -3.18 -11.42 5.62
C LEU A 16 -3.58 -11.16 7.07
N LYS A 17 -4.88 -11.06 7.37
CA LYS A 17 -5.42 -10.93 8.72
C LYS A 17 -5.02 -12.13 9.57
N THR A 18 -5.20 -13.33 9.01
CA THR A 18 -4.77 -14.58 9.65
C THR A 18 -3.26 -14.64 9.82
N TRP A 19 -2.49 -14.25 8.81
CA TRP A 19 -1.03 -14.28 8.86
C TRP A 19 -0.44 -13.30 9.88
N TYR A 20 -1.04 -12.12 10.03
CA TYR A 20 -0.56 -11.08 10.93
C TYR A 20 -1.00 -11.27 12.40
N ALA A 21 -2.00 -12.14 12.62
CA ALA A 21 -2.57 -12.43 13.92
C ALA A 21 -1.54 -12.98 14.91
N GLN A 22 -1.72 -12.62 16.18
CA GLN A 22 -0.98 -13.13 17.32
C GLN A 22 -1.94 -13.62 18.41
N PRO A 23 -1.52 -14.54 19.29
CA PRO A 23 -2.32 -14.93 20.45
C PRO A 23 -2.72 -13.71 21.28
N GLY A 24 -4.00 -13.61 21.63
CA GLY A 24 -4.56 -12.47 22.39
C GLY A 24 -5.14 -11.35 21.52
N ASP A 25 -4.89 -11.35 20.21
CA ASP A 25 -5.51 -10.40 19.29
C ASP A 25 -7.04 -10.55 19.28
N ARG A 26 -7.73 -9.41 19.22
CA ARG A 26 -9.18 -9.34 19.04
C ARG A 26 -9.49 -8.92 17.60
N PHE A 27 -10.46 -9.58 16.97
CA PHE A 27 -10.79 -9.35 15.56
C PHE A 27 -12.12 -8.62 15.41
N GLU A 28 -12.22 -7.81 14.36
CA GLU A 28 -13.47 -7.14 13.95
C GLU A 28 -14.15 -6.33 15.07
N VAL A 29 -13.33 -5.59 15.84
CA VAL A 29 -13.79 -4.83 17.01
C VAL A 29 -14.31 -3.47 16.58
N ALA A 30 -15.49 -3.08 17.07
CA ALA A 30 -16.02 -1.73 16.88
C ALA A 30 -15.29 -0.73 17.80
N VAL A 31 -14.66 0.29 17.20
CA VAL A 31 -13.96 1.39 17.88
C VAL A 31 -14.36 2.70 17.22
N ASP A 32 -14.89 3.64 17.99
CA ASP A 32 -15.30 4.99 17.54
C ASP A 32 -16.15 5.01 16.25
N GLY A 33 -17.06 4.03 16.13
CA GLY A 33 -17.96 3.90 14.97
C GLY A 33 -17.34 3.22 13.74
N PHE A 34 -16.12 2.71 13.83
CA PHE A 34 -15.46 1.91 12.79
C PHE A 34 -15.21 0.48 13.26
N VAL A 35 -15.25 -0.49 12.35
CA VAL A 35 -14.84 -1.88 12.64
C VAL A 35 -13.35 -2.03 12.32
N ILE A 36 -12.53 -2.42 13.28
CA ILE A 36 -11.07 -2.60 13.15
C ILE A 36 -10.75 -4.06 12.88
N ASP A 37 -9.84 -4.32 11.93
CA ASP A 37 -9.46 -5.69 11.55
C ASP A 37 -8.88 -6.48 12.72
N ILE A 38 -7.86 -5.92 13.39
CA ILE A 38 -7.21 -6.52 14.56
C ILE A 38 -6.95 -5.44 15.61
N VAL A 39 -7.27 -5.73 16.87
CA VAL A 39 -6.88 -4.92 18.03
C VAL A 39 -5.91 -5.72 18.87
N ARG A 40 -4.69 -5.20 18.98
CA ARG A 40 -3.60 -5.75 19.79
C ARG A 40 -3.27 -4.74 20.88
N ASP A 41 -3.67 -5.04 22.11
CA ASP A 41 -3.58 -4.11 23.24
C ASP A 41 -4.23 -2.74 22.91
N ASP A 42 -3.44 -1.67 22.88
CA ASP A 42 -3.82 -0.29 22.54
C ASP A 42 -3.63 0.05 21.05
N LEU A 43 -3.11 -0.88 20.25
CA LEU A 43 -2.82 -0.69 18.83
C LEU A 43 -3.95 -1.22 17.95
N LEU A 44 -4.48 -0.33 17.12
CA LEU A 44 -5.43 -0.66 16.05
C LEU A 44 -4.66 -1.05 14.79
N LEU A 45 -4.90 -2.24 14.27
CA LEU A 45 -4.25 -2.74 13.05
C LEU A 45 -5.31 -2.82 11.94
N GLU A 46 -5.07 -2.15 10.84
CA GLU A 46 -5.97 -2.11 9.67
C GLU A 46 -5.26 -2.66 8.45
N ILE A 47 -5.81 -3.70 7.82
CA ILE A 47 -5.25 -4.28 6.61
C ILE A 47 -5.98 -3.69 5.42
N GLN A 48 -5.24 -3.01 4.53
CA GLN A 48 -5.82 -2.45 3.31
C GLN A 48 -5.24 -3.14 2.08
N THR A 49 -6.09 -3.75 1.26
CA THR A 49 -5.66 -4.43 0.01
C THR A 49 -6.00 -3.64 -1.26
N GLY A 50 -6.68 -2.50 -1.09
CA GLY A 50 -7.13 -1.59 -2.14
C GLY A 50 -6.53 -0.19 -2.03
N ASN A 51 -7.26 0.81 -2.56
CA ASN A 51 -6.78 2.19 -2.55
C ASN A 51 -6.83 2.82 -1.15
N PHE A 52 -5.93 3.75 -0.86
CA PHE A 52 -5.92 4.43 0.45
C PHE A 52 -7.01 5.48 0.61
N SER A 53 -7.55 6.00 -0.50
CA SER A 53 -8.66 6.96 -0.44
C SER A 53 -9.91 6.36 0.21
N ALA A 54 -10.16 5.05 0.09
CA ALA A 54 -11.30 4.39 0.72
C ALA A 54 -11.22 4.34 2.25
N VAL A 55 -10.02 4.29 2.82
CA VAL A 55 -9.81 4.20 4.28
C VAL A 55 -9.38 5.53 4.91
N LYS A 56 -9.15 6.56 4.10
CA LYS A 56 -8.63 7.86 4.54
C LYS A 56 -9.39 8.46 5.72
N SER A 57 -10.72 8.56 5.63
CA SER A 57 -11.53 9.19 6.68
C SER A 57 -11.48 8.41 8.00
N LYS A 58 -11.52 7.07 7.90
CA LYS A 58 -11.37 6.17 9.06
C LYS A 58 -10.01 6.38 9.75
N LEU A 59 -8.92 6.33 8.98
CA LEU A 59 -7.57 6.49 9.51
C LEU A 59 -7.36 7.87 10.15
N ILE A 60 -7.83 8.95 9.52
CA ILE A 60 -7.71 10.32 10.05
C ILE A 60 -8.49 10.47 11.37
N ASN A 61 -9.69 9.88 11.47
CA ASN A 61 -10.49 9.98 12.68
C ASN A 61 -9.87 9.20 13.83
N LEU A 62 -9.49 7.94 13.59
CA LEU A 62 -8.91 7.08 14.62
C LEU A 62 -7.55 7.59 15.11
N ALA A 63 -6.69 8.09 14.21
CA ALA A 63 -5.37 8.59 14.59
C ALA A 63 -5.40 9.83 15.51
N ARG A 64 -6.56 10.45 15.76
CA ARG A 64 -6.69 11.55 16.72
C ARG A 64 -6.55 11.09 18.17
N SER A 65 -6.97 9.87 18.47
CA SER A 65 -7.08 9.34 19.85
C SER A 65 -6.48 7.95 20.01
N HIS A 66 -6.19 7.23 18.92
CA HIS A 66 -5.73 5.85 18.94
C HIS A 66 -4.46 5.67 18.13
N ARG A 67 -3.56 4.83 18.63
CA ARG A 67 -2.43 4.33 17.84
C ARG A 67 -2.99 3.39 16.78
N ILE A 68 -2.67 3.67 15.53
CA ILE A 68 -3.14 2.91 14.38
C ILE A 68 -2.00 2.58 13.44
N ARG A 69 -1.98 1.34 12.96
CA ARG A 69 -1.08 0.86 11.93
C ARG A 69 -1.86 0.43 10.70
N LEU A 70 -1.51 1.01 9.57
CA LEU A 70 -1.97 0.55 8.27
C LEU A 70 -1.02 -0.53 7.73
N ILE A 71 -1.52 -1.73 7.51
CA ILE A 71 -0.80 -2.83 6.88
C ILE A 71 -1.17 -2.87 5.39
N TYR A 72 -0.18 -2.77 4.52
CA TYR A 72 -0.37 -2.72 3.07
C TYR A 72 0.49 -3.77 2.33
N PRO A 73 -0.12 -4.73 1.62
CA PRO A 73 0.61 -5.71 0.84
C PRO A 73 1.04 -5.16 -0.53
N ILE A 74 2.32 -5.32 -0.86
CA ILE A 74 2.86 -5.11 -2.20
C ILE A 74 3.31 -6.45 -2.78
N ALA A 75 2.72 -6.83 -3.91
CA ALA A 75 3.08 -8.06 -4.62
C ALA A 75 4.49 -7.93 -5.25
N GLN A 76 5.52 -8.41 -4.55
CA GLN A 76 6.88 -8.52 -5.07
C GLN A 76 6.93 -9.51 -6.23
N GLU A 77 6.25 -10.64 -6.07
CA GLU A 77 6.03 -11.62 -7.13
C GLU A 77 4.54 -11.91 -7.28
N LYS A 78 4.10 -12.15 -8.53
CA LYS A 78 2.69 -12.42 -8.83
C LYS A 78 2.56 -13.49 -9.90
N TRP A 79 1.69 -14.47 -9.67
CA TRP A 79 1.25 -15.41 -10.69
C TRP A 79 -0.11 -14.99 -11.20
N ILE A 80 -0.27 -15.00 -12.53
CA ILE A 80 -1.57 -14.75 -13.16
C ILE A 80 -2.17 -16.12 -13.46
N VAL A 81 -3.31 -16.38 -12.81
CA VAL A 81 -4.08 -17.60 -12.99
C VAL A 81 -5.32 -17.25 -13.79
N LYS A 82 -5.55 -17.92 -14.91
CA LYS A 82 -6.75 -17.74 -15.73
C LYS A 82 -7.70 -18.91 -15.50
N LEU A 83 -8.94 -18.61 -15.16
CA LEU A 83 -9.99 -19.61 -15.09
C LEU A 83 -10.43 -19.99 -16.51
N ASP A 84 -10.63 -21.29 -16.74
CA ASP A 84 -11.27 -21.81 -17.94
C ASP A 84 -12.73 -22.13 -17.59
N GLU A 85 -13.65 -21.27 -18.04
CA GLU A 85 -15.09 -21.45 -17.77
C GLU A 85 -15.65 -22.70 -18.46
N ALA A 86 -15.04 -23.17 -19.56
CA ALA A 86 -15.52 -24.35 -20.29
C ALA A 86 -15.15 -25.68 -19.59
N LYS A 87 -14.15 -25.67 -18.71
CA LYS A 87 -13.60 -26.88 -18.06
C LYS A 87 -13.73 -26.89 -16.54
N GLY A 88 -14.34 -25.87 -15.94
CA GLY A 88 -14.47 -25.75 -14.48
C GLY A 88 -13.12 -25.81 -13.72
N SER A 89 -12.00 -25.52 -14.39
CA SER A 89 -10.64 -25.74 -13.87
C SER A 89 -9.69 -24.59 -14.22
N TYR A 90 -8.51 -24.57 -13.59
CA TYR A 90 -7.48 -23.57 -13.84
C TYR A 90 -6.88 -23.75 -15.25
N GLY A 91 -7.22 -22.85 -16.18
CA GLY A 91 -6.83 -22.95 -17.58
C GLY A 91 -5.36 -22.65 -17.86
N SER A 92 -4.74 -21.75 -17.09
CA SER A 92 -3.29 -21.50 -17.14
C SER A 92 -2.79 -20.75 -15.92
N ARG A 93 -1.54 -20.99 -15.55
CA ARG A 93 -0.81 -20.27 -14.51
C ARG A 93 0.54 -19.84 -15.05
N ARG A 94 0.87 -18.55 -14.95
CA ARG A 94 2.20 -18.05 -15.34
C ARG A 94 2.69 -16.98 -14.37
N LYS A 95 4.01 -16.89 -14.20
CA LYS A 95 4.62 -15.78 -13.46
C LYS A 95 4.49 -14.47 -14.25
N SER A 96 4.20 -13.37 -13.55
CA SER A 96 4.25 -12.02 -14.10
C SER A 96 5.70 -11.53 -14.13
N PRO A 97 6.15 -10.88 -15.23
CA PRO A 97 7.49 -10.27 -15.25
C PRO A 97 7.60 -9.03 -14.37
N LYS A 98 6.47 -8.43 -13.96
CA LYS A 98 6.45 -7.27 -13.06
C LYS A 98 6.86 -7.69 -11.65
N ARG A 99 7.80 -6.93 -11.08
CA ARG A 99 8.22 -7.01 -9.69
C ARG A 99 7.72 -5.79 -8.93
N GLY A 100 6.97 -6.02 -7.85
CA GLY A 100 6.60 -4.93 -6.94
C GLY A 100 7.79 -4.50 -6.10
N ARG A 101 7.81 -3.23 -5.72
CA ARG A 101 8.83 -2.63 -4.85
C ARG A 101 8.18 -1.71 -3.84
N VAL A 102 8.88 -1.43 -2.75
CA VAL A 102 8.35 -0.58 -1.67
C VAL A 102 7.93 0.80 -2.21
N GLU A 103 8.66 1.34 -3.20
CA GLU A 103 8.31 2.62 -3.83
C GLU A 103 6.93 2.62 -4.49
N ASP A 104 6.35 1.47 -4.85
CA ASP A 104 4.98 1.43 -5.40
C ASP A 104 3.93 1.89 -4.37
N LEU A 105 4.27 1.88 -3.07
CA LEU A 105 3.46 2.46 -1.98
C LEU A 105 3.05 3.91 -2.27
N PHE A 106 3.91 4.69 -2.93
CA PHE A 106 3.65 6.10 -3.25
C PHE A 106 2.54 6.29 -4.27
N ARG A 107 2.06 5.22 -4.93
CA ARG A 107 0.83 5.30 -5.73
C ARG A 107 -0.40 5.56 -4.86
N GLU A 108 -0.38 5.09 -3.61
CA GLU A 108 -1.46 5.23 -2.65
C GLU A 108 -1.20 6.37 -1.64
N MET A 109 0.05 6.54 -1.19
CA MET A 109 0.40 7.55 -0.17
C MET A 109 0.12 8.99 -0.57
N VAL A 110 0.04 9.30 -1.87
CA VAL A 110 -0.39 10.62 -2.34
C VAL A 110 -1.78 11.04 -1.82
N SER A 111 -2.60 10.09 -1.36
CA SER A 111 -3.90 10.37 -0.74
C SER A 111 -3.84 10.66 0.77
N LEU A 112 -2.76 10.25 1.47
CA LEU A 112 -2.58 10.32 2.93
C LEU A 112 -1.34 11.13 3.39
N PRO A 113 -0.89 12.20 2.72
CA PRO A 113 0.41 12.81 3.04
C PRO A 113 0.50 13.44 4.43
N GLN A 114 -0.59 13.98 4.99
CA GLN A 114 -0.56 14.59 6.32
C GLN A 114 -0.61 13.58 7.46
N LEU A 115 -1.09 12.36 7.16
CA LEU A 115 -1.34 11.37 8.21
C LEU A 115 -0.04 10.83 8.79
N VAL A 116 1.04 10.77 8.00
CA VAL A 116 2.35 10.29 8.45
C VAL A 116 3.05 11.21 9.46
N SER A 117 2.56 12.44 9.61
CA SER A 117 3.03 13.38 10.64
C SER A 117 2.30 13.18 11.97
N SER A 118 1.27 12.33 12.03
CA SER A 118 0.61 11.99 13.29
C SER A 118 1.49 11.03 14.09
N PRO A 119 1.77 11.30 15.39
CA PRO A 119 2.51 10.39 16.25
C PRO A 119 1.77 9.06 16.50
N ASN A 120 0.46 9.05 16.21
CA ASN A 120 -0.40 7.88 16.39
C ASN A 120 -0.53 7.03 15.12
N PHE A 121 0.11 7.40 14.00
CA PHE A 121 0.01 6.65 12.75
C PHE A 121 1.34 5.99 12.40
N SER A 122 1.28 4.70 12.10
CA SER A 122 2.38 3.95 11.49
C SER A 122 1.89 3.20 10.25
N LEU A 123 2.82 2.82 9.38
CA LEU A 123 2.53 2.01 8.21
C LEU A 123 3.51 0.84 8.11
N GLU A 124 2.99 -0.34 7.80
CA GLU A 124 3.80 -1.51 7.51
C GLU A 124 3.51 -2.05 6.12
N VAL A 125 4.56 -2.15 5.30
CA VAL A 125 4.50 -2.80 4.00
C VAL A 125 4.86 -4.26 4.17
N LEU A 126 3.97 -5.14 3.69
CA LEU A 126 4.26 -6.56 3.52
C LEU A 126 4.62 -6.81 2.06
N MET A 127 5.85 -7.21 1.79
CA MET A 127 6.24 -7.69 0.46
C MET A 127 5.74 -9.13 0.32
N ILE A 128 4.86 -9.38 -0.64
CA ILE A 128 4.17 -10.67 -0.76
C ILE A 128 4.42 -11.35 -2.11
N GLN A 129 4.26 -12.67 -2.08
CA GLN A 129 3.98 -13.47 -3.25
C GLN A 129 2.48 -13.72 -3.32
N GLU A 130 1.87 -13.55 -4.49
CA GLU A 130 0.43 -13.75 -4.64
C GLU A 130 0.02 -14.40 -5.95
N GLU A 131 -1.18 -14.97 -5.98
CA GLU A 131 -1.90 -15.27 -7.20
C GLU A 131 -2.95 -14.21 -7.46
N GLU A 132 -3.02 -13.74 -8.71
CA GLU A 132 -4.13 -12.94 -9.22
C GLU A 132 -4.95 -13.82 -10.16
N VAL A 133 -6.08 -14.29 -9.65
CA VAL A 133 -7.03 -15.12 -10.39
C VAL A 133 -7.86 -14.22 -11.29
N ARG A 134 -8.00 -14.59 -12.56
CA ARG A 134 -8.73 -13.82 -13.56
C ARG A 134 -9.79 -14.65 -14.26
N ARG A 135 -10.96 -14.04 -14.41
CA ARG A 135 -12.07 -14.52 -15.23
C ARG A 135 -12.15 -13.72 -16.51
N PHE A 136 -12.55 -14.35 -17.61
CA PHE A 136 -12.83 -13.67 -18.86
C PHE A 136 -14.32 -13.30 -18.92
N GLU A 137 -14.64 -12.02 -19.07
CA GLU A 137 -16.05 -11.53 -19.08
C GLU A 137 -16.52 -11.10 -20.48
N GLY A 138 -15.74 -11.34 -21.54
CA GLY A 138 -16.13 -11.13 -22.95
C GLY A 138 -16.39 -9.68 -23.41
N LYS A 139 -16.65 -8.72 -22.50
CA LYS A 139 -16.99 -7.33 -22.85
C LYS A 139 -15.76 -6.41 -22.76
N ARG A 140 -15.52 -5.64 -23.82
CA ARG A 140 -14.36 -4.73 -23.98
C ARG A 140 -14.26 -3.72 -22.84
N ARG A 141 -13.41 -3.98 -21.85
CA ARG A 141 -12.74 -2.94 -21.05
C ARG A 141 -11.31 -2.80 -21.56
N TRP A 142 -11.12 -1.78 -22.38
CA TRP A 142 -10.00 -1.44 -23.29
C TRP A 142 -8.55 -1.71 -22.84
N ARG A 143 -8.27 -2.01 -21.57
CA ARG A 143 -6.91 -2.25 -21.05
C ARG A 143 -6.57 -3.70 -20.72
N LYS A 144 -7.55 -4.55 -20.41
CA LYS A 144 -7.30 -5.95 -19.99
C LYS A 144 -7.81 -7.01 -20.97
N ARG A 145 -8.21 -6.61 -22.18
CA ARG A 145 -8.67 -7.52 -23.26
C ARG A 145 -9.75 -8.51 -22.78
N GLY A 146 -10.71 -8.06 -21.97
CA GLY A 146 -11.80 -8.89 -21.45
C GLY A 146 -11.51 -9.66 -20.16
N TRP A 147 -10.27 -9.65 -19.64
CA TRP A 147 -9.92 -10.31 -18.37
C TRP A 147 -10.13 -9.39 -17.16
N ARG A 148 -10.88 -9.85 -16.16
CA ARG A 148 -11.08 -9.18 -14.88
C ARG A 148 -10.37 -9.96 -13.79
N THR A 149 -9.83 -9.26 -12.79
CA THR A 149 -9.33 -9.87 -11.56
C THR A 149 -10.53 -10.30 -10.73
N GLU A 150 -10.70 -11.60 -10.54
CA GLU A 150 -11.74 -12.20 -9.70
C GLU A 150 -11.33 -12.02 -8.23
N GLU A 151 -10.13 -12.48 -7.91
CA GLU A 151 -9.60 -12.47 -6.55
C GLU A 151 -8.07 -12.44 -6.56
N ARG A 152 -7.52 -12.14 -5.39
CA ARG A 152 -6.10 -12.24 -5.10
C ARG A 152 -5.94 -13.22 -3.93
N ARG A 153 -4.92 -14.07 -3.99
CA ARG A 153 -4.63 -15.07 -2.95
C ARG A 153 -3.19 -14.91 -2.48
N LEU A 154 -2.99 -14.89 -1.18
CA LEU A 154 -1.65 -14.87 -0.60
C LEU A 154 -0.98 -16.22 -0.84
N LEU A 155 0.27 -16.20 -1.31
CA LEU A 155 1.13 -17.39 -1.34
C LEU A 155 2.13 -17.36 -0.20
N ASP A 156 2.79 -16.21 0.00
CA ASP A 156 3.80 -16.04 1.03
C ASP A 156 4.02 -14.56 1.36
N VAL A 157 4.54 -14.27 2.55
CA VAL A 157 5.06 -12.96 2.95
C VAL A 157 6.58 -13.05 3.03
N VAL A 158 7.24 -12.40 2.09
CA VAL A 158 8.69 -12.52 1.85
C VAL A 158 9.50 -11.33 2.36
N GLY A 159 8.84 -10.33 2.95
CA GLY A 159 9.52 -9.20 3.57
C GLY A 159 8.56 -8.27 4.27
N GLN A 160 9.09 -7.50 5.21
CA GLN A 160 8.35 -6.51 5.98
C GLN A 160 9.16 -5.23 6.07
N ARG A 161 8.48 -4.08 5.99
CA ARG A 161 9.11 -2.78 6.23
C ARG A 161 8.16 -1.86 6.96
N ARG A 162 8.58 -1.35 8.11
CA ARG A 162 7.79 -0.46 8.95
C ARG A 162 8.26 0.99 8.80
N PHE A 163 7.29 1.89 8.89
CA PHE A 163 7.44 3.33 8.95
C PHE A 163 6.65 3.78 10.19
N GLU A 164 7.37 3.98 11.29
CA GLU A 164 6.82 4.37 12.59
C GLU A 164 6.68 5.89 12.72
N GLY A 165 7.43 6.66 11.92
CA GLY A 165 7.33 8.13 11.95
C GLY A 165 7.87 8.84 10.71
N PRO A 166 7.85 10.19 10.72
CA PRO A 166 8.22 11.02 9.57
C PRO A 166 9.64 10.77 9.06
N ALA A 167 10.60 10.52 9.96
CA ALA A 167 12.01 10.30 9.61
C ALA A 167 12.22 9.05 8.73
N ASP A 168 11.43 7.99 8.93
CA ASP A 168 11.56 6.74 8.18
C ASP A 168 11.30 6.91 6.67
N TRP A 169 10.59 7.98 6.29
CA TRP A 169 10.29 8.29 4.90
C TRP A 169 11.43 9.00 4.17
N LEU A 170 12.43 9.51 4.89
CA LEU A 170 13.59 10.17 4.28
C LEU A 170 14.53 9.19 3.56
N VAL A 171 14.44 7.90 3.87
CA VAL A 171 15.16 6.81 3.19
C VAL A 171 14.90 6.71 1.68
N PHE A 172 13.84 7.36 1.18
CA PHE A 172 13.54 7.40 -0.25
C PHE A 172 14.24 8.55 -0.96
N LEU A 173 14.89 9.47 -0.25
CA LEU A 173 15.65 10.56 -0.84
C LEU A 173 16.98 10.09 -1.43
N PRO A 174 17.51 10.78 -2.44
CA PRO A 174 18.87 10.51 -2.92
C PRO A 174 19.88 10.85 -1.82
N GLU A 175 20.81 9.93 -1.55
CA GLU A 175 21.89 10.14 -0.59
C GLU A 175 22.95 11.11 -1.15
N GLY A 176 23.58 11.89 -0.27
CA GLY A 176 24.70 12.76 -0.63
C GLY A 176 24.35 14.02 -1.44
N LEU A 177 23.06 14.33 -1.64
CA LEU A 177 22.63 15.54 -2.35
C LEU A 177 22.02 16.57 -1.40
N GLU A 178 22.59 17.78 -1.35
CA GLU A 178 22.02 18.92 -0.60
C GLU A 178 20.68 19.39 -1.17
N SER A 179 20.53 19.31 -2.50
CA SER A 179 19.29 19.57 -3.21
C SER A 179 19.13 18.61 -4.38
N PHE A 180 17.88 18.32 -4.75
CA PHE A 180 17.59 17.32 -5.77
C PHE A 180 16.32 17.67 -6.55
N THR A 181 16.25 17.18 -7.78
CA THR A 181 15.07 17.18 -8.63
C THR A 181 14.42 15.79 -8.63
N THR A 182 13.21 15.68 -9.19
CA THR A 182 12.60 14.36 -9.42
C THR A 182 13.35 13.50 -10.43
N LYS A 183 14.27 14.07 -11.21
CA LYS A 183 15.13 13.31 -12.12
C LYS A 183 16.21 12.59 -11.31
N ASP A 184 16.90 13.32 -10.44
CA ASP A 184 17.96 12.76 -9.58
C ASP A 184 17.39 11.67 -8.67
N LEU A 185 16.20 11.89 -8.09
CA LEU A 185 15.46 10.88 -7.32
C LEU A 185 15.11 9.63 -8.15
N ALA A 186 14.74 9.80 -9.42
CA ALA A 186 14.39 8.69 -10.30
C ALA A 186 15.62 7.84 -10.64
N GLU A 187 16.76 8.48 -10.90
CA GLU A 187 18.03 7.84 -11.21
C GLU A 187 18.60 7.12 -9.98
N ALA A 188 18.66 7.79 -8.83
CA ALA A 188 19.20 7.22 -7.58
C ALA A 188 18.44 5.98 -7.09
N ARG A 189 17.14 5.85 -7.41
CA ARG A 189 16.29 4.74 -6.98
C ARG A 189 15.97 3.74 -8.09
N ASP A 190 16.47 3.96 -9.30
CA ASP A 190 16.10 3.20 -10.50
C ASP A 190 14.56 3.05 -10.63
N ILE A 191 13.86 4.18 -10.65
CA ILE A 191 12.40 4.23 -10.79
C ILE A 191 11.97 5.14 -11.92
N ARG A 192 10.75 4.92 -12.42
CA ARG A 192 10.14 5.82 -13.41
C ARG A 192 9.91 7.20 -12.80
N ARG A 193 10.15 8.25 -13.59
CA ARG A 193 9.93 9.65 -13.20
C ARG A 193 8.54 9.93 -12.61
N GLU A 194 7.50 9.29 -13.13
CA GLU A 194 6.12 9.37 -12.58
C GLU A 194 6.07 9.00 -11.09
N LEU A 195 6.80 7.96 -10.68
CA LEU A 195 6.84 7.51 -9.30
C LEU A 195 7.68 8.46 -8.44
N ALA A 196 8.83 8.91 -8.95
CA ALA A 196 9.65 9.93 -8.29
C ALA A 196 8.86 11.24 -8.04
N GLN A 197 8.01 11.64 -8.98
CA GLN A 197 7.11 12.80 -8.80
C GLN A 197 6.10 12.58 -7.68
N LYS A 198 5.56 11.37 -7.53
CA LYS A 198 4.64 11.01 -6.42
C LYS A 198 5.35 11.01 -5.09
N ILE A 199 6.58 10.48 -5.02
CA ILE A 199 7.44 10.54 -3.82
C ILE A 199 7.66 12.00 -3.43
N ALA A 200 8.17 12.84 -4.35
CA ALA A 200 8.41 14.25 -4.07
C ALA A 200 7.13 15.01 -3.68
N TYR A 201 6.00 14.71 -4.33
CA TYR A 201 4.70 15.28 -3.96
C TYR A 201 4.32 14.91 -2.52
N PHE A 202 4.38 13.61 -2.19
CA PHE A 202 4.03 13.10 -0.87
C PHE A 202 4.93 13.71 0.20
N LEU A 203 6.25 13.63 0.05
CA LEU A 203 7.22 14.13 1.04
C LEU A 203 7.06 15.63 1.25
N ARG A 204 6.81 16.39 0.17
CA ARG A 204 6.54 17.83 0.28
C ARG A 204 5.24 18.10 1.04
N LYS A 205 4.19 17.34 0.75
CA LYS A 205 2.91 17.51 1.44
C LYS A 205 2.97 17.04 2.89
N ALA A 206 3.83 16.09 3.22
CA ALA A 206 4.15 15.69 4.60
C ALA A 206 5.13 16.66 5.30
N SER A 207 5.50 17.77 4.67
CA SER A 207 6.46 18.77 5.16
C SER A 207 7.89 18.23 5.41
N LEU A 208 8.24 17.07 4.86
CA LEU A 208 9.56 16.45 4.99
C LEU A 208 10.60 17.05 4.04
N ILE A 209 10.15 17.62 2.92
CA ILE A 209 10.99 18.37 1.98
C ILE A 209 10.31 19.68 1.60
N LYS A 210 11.10 20.65 1.17
CA LYS A 210 10.64 21.96 0.69
C LYS A 210 11.07 22.23 -0.75
N LEU A 211 10.23 22.95 -1.49
CA LEU A 211 10.55 23.45 -2.83
C LEU A 211 11.39 24.72 -2.68
N ILE A 212 12.61 24.73 -3.21
CA ILE A 212 13.56 25.87 -3.08
C ILE A 212 13.77 26.64 -4.38
N GLY A 213 13.15 26.19 -5.48
CA GLY A 213 13.24 26.87 -6.76
C GLY A 213 13.12 25.89 -7.92
N LYS A 214 13.85 26.19 -9.00
CA LYS A 214 13.90 25.37 -10.21
C LYS A 214 15.32 25.23 -10.73
N GLN A 215 15.63 24.07 -11.28
CA GLN A 215 16.81 23.83 -12.12
C GLN A 215 16.32 23.64 -13.56
N GLY A 216 16.48 24.67 -14.38
CA GLY A 216 15.82 24.76 -15.68
C GLY A 216 14.29 24.66 -15.53
N ARG A 217 13.68 23.64 -16.12
CA ARG A 217 12.22 23.39 -16.02
C ARG A 217 11.81 22.48 -14.85
N ALA A 218 12.78 21.89 -14.15
CA ALA A 218 12.52 20.96 -13.05
C ALA A 218 12.41 21.69 -11.72
N ASN A 219 11.47 21.26 -10.87
CA ASN A 219 11.41 21.71 -9.48
C ASN A 219 12.62 21.19 -8.69
N LEU A 220 13.22 22.06 -7.88
CA LEU A 220 14.36 21.75 -7.03
C LEU A 220 13.90 21.70 -5.57
N TYR A 221 14.23 20.61 -4.88
CA TYR A 221 13.83 20.34 -3.51
C TYR A 221 15.04 20.18 -2.59
N THR A 222 14.84 20.39 -1.30
CA THR A 222 15.80 20.03 -0.24
C THR A 222 15.03 19.50 0.98
N ILE A 223 15.74 18.82 1.87
CA ILE A 223 15.19 18.34 3.15
C ILE A 223 14.71 19.56 3.96
N SER A 224 13.55 19.44 4.59
CA SER A 224 13.11 20.46 5.54
C SER A 224 14.07 20.45 6.72
N GLY A 225 14.65 21.59 7.09
CA GLY A 225 15.45 21.68 8.32
C GLY A 225 14.59 21.22 9.51
N THR A 226 15.12 20.28 10.28
CA THR A 226 14.59 19.89 11.60
C THR A 226 14.49 21.10 12.52
#